data_AF-A0A3D0MDR2-F1
#
_entry.id   AF-A0A3D0MDR2-F1
#
_cell.length_a   1.000
_cell.length_b   1.000
_cell.length_c   1.000
_cell.angle_alpha   90.00
_cell.angle_beta   90.00
_cell.angle_gamma   90.00
#
_symmetry.space_group_name_H-M   'P 1'
#
loop_
_entity.id
_entity.type
_entity.pdbx_description
1 polymer ?
#
loop_
_entity_poly.entity_id
_entity_poly.type
_entity_poly.pdbx_seq_one_letter_code
_entity_poly.pdbx_strand_id
1 'polypeptide(L)'
;MQEIGKKNWPQFLIPSGIGVLFFLTPMVIDGQVTVGMAYVGDLFIGNGQTQLQWMAGCFTLISVLLTLTFHFSDAVSKRFAWLAEGLTLHPIWFSLRLFGCIAAICYLFKIGPEWLIGGATAGTTLGSLIPITMTYMAIATVFLPLLVEFGLMEMVGVLLSRAFDTLFRLPGRSAIDALASWMGSGPVGVLITLQQYERGYYTAREAAVICTNFSVVSVSFALVVANAIGMGEYFIHMYASVIGVGFLCALITPKLPPLNRLKDEFCPGVEPQGLRDFSNYDSLWSAATTEALARAGRAPSFAELLPRIGRGVAEVWLSLIPVVMGLGTAALILAEYTPLFDWLGFPLIAVLNLFGLAEAPAAAPLMFVGFTDMFLPALVGGSIESELTRFVV
;
A
#
# COMPACT_ATOMS: atom_id res chain seq x y z
N MET A 1 -14.53 7.68 36.24
CA MET A 1 -14.29 6.83 35.06
C MET A 1 -15.58 6.24 34.46
N GLN A 2 -16.63 5.91 35.22
CA GLN A 2 -17.87 5.32 34.69
C GLN A 2 -18.79 6.26 33.87
N GLU A 3 -18.77 7.58 34.08
CA GLU A 3 -19.65 8.51 33.31
C GLU A 3 -19.16 8.83 31.89
N ILE A 4 -17.87 8.61 31.59
CA ILE A 4 -17.28 8.88 30.26
C ILE A 4 -17.74 7.83 29.23
N GLY A 5 -18.11 6.63 29.69
CA GLY A 5 -18.37 5.49 28.81
C GLY A 5 -19.65 5.59 27.98
N LYS A 6 -20.75 6.16 28.49
CA LYS A 6 -22.06 6.10 27.78
C LYS A 6 -22.17 7.05 26.58
N LYS A 7 -21.53 8.21 26.63
CA LYS A 7 -21.66 9.26 25.60
C LYS A 7 -20.85 8.98 24.34
N ASN A 8 -19.77 8.20 24.45
CA ASN A 8 -18.82 7.99 23.36
C ASN A 8 -19.13 6.73 22.52
N TRP A 9 -20.06 5.87 22.95
CA TRP A 9 -20.46 4.68 22.20
C TRP A 9 -20.92 4.98 20.77
N PRO A 10 -21.81 5.96 20.51
CA PRO A 10 -22.21 6.29 19.14
C PRO A 10 -21.05 6.83 18.30
N GLN A 11 -20.18 7.64 18.91
CA GLN A 11 -18.98 8.18 18.26
C GLN A 11 -17.96 7.09 17.92
N PHE A 12 -17.94 6.00 18.69
CA PHE A 12 -17.14 4.82 18.38
C PHE A 12 -17.81 3.94 17.32
N LEU A 13 -19.00 3.42 17.61
CA LEU A 13 -19.64 2.35 16.86
C LEU A 13 -20.06 2.76 15.46
N ILE A 14 -20.58 3.98 15.27
CA ILE A 14 -21.10 4.40 13.96
C ILE A 14 -19.95 4.58 12.96
N PRO A 15 -18.93 5.42 13.21
CA PRO A 15 -17.85 5.61 12.25
C PRO A 15 -17.02 4.34 12.07
N SER A 16 -16.71 3.63 13.17
CA SER A 16 -15.95 2.38 13.10
C SER A 16 -16.72 1.29 12.36
N GLY A 17 -18.03 1.17 12.58
CA GLY A 17 -18.89 0.23 11.87
C GLY A 17 -18.93 0.52 10.37
N ILE A 18 -19.05 1.79 9.97
CA ILE A 18 -18.94 2.18 8.56
C ILE A 18 -17.56 1.83 8.00
N GLY A 19 -16.49 2.08 8.75
CA GLY A 19 -15.13 1.70 8.37
C GLY A 19 -14.98 0.20 8.14
N VAL A 20 -15.48 -0.64 9.07
CA VAL A 20 -15.47 -2.10 8.94
C VAL A 20 -16.29 -2.56 7.74
N LEU A 21 -17.48 -1.99 7.52
CA LEU A 21 -18.30 -2.32 6.36
C LEU A 21 -17.62 -1.93 5.04
N PHE A 22 -16.96 -0.78 5.00
CA PHE A 22 -16.36 -0.25 3.79
C PHE A 22 -15.03 -0.91 3.41
N PHE A 23 -14.15 -1.15 4.39
CA PHE A 23 -12.82 -1.72 4.15
C PHE A 23 -12.76 -3.23 4.37
N LEU A 24 -13.51 -3.75 5.34
CA LEU A 24 -13.26 -5.09 5.91
C LEU A 24 -14.42 -6.08 5.72
N THR A 25 -15.48 -5.71 5.00
CA THR A 25 -16.59 -6.62 4.75
C THR A 25 -16.59 -7.06 3.29
N PRO A 26 -16.39 -8.36 3.00
CA PRO A 26 -16.43 -8.84 1.65
C PRO A 26 -17.87 -8.80 1.13
N MET A 27 -18.03 -8.37 -0.11
CA MET A 27 -19.30 -8.31 -0.84
C MET A 27 -19.13 -9.04 -2.16
N VAL A 28 -20.20 -9.67 -2.64
CA VAL A 28 -20.22 -10.28 -3.97
C VAL A 28 -20.98 -9.35 -4.90
N ILE A 29 -20.29 -8.76 -5.88
CA ILE A 29 -20.88 -7.91 -6.91
C ILE A 29 -20.49 -8.52 -8.25
N ASP A 30 -21.47 -8.76 -9.12
CA ASP A 30 -21.27 -9.39 -10.44
C ASP A 30 -20.49 -10.72 -10.38
N GLY A 31 -20.70 -11.49 -9.31
CA GLY A 31 -20.03 -12.78 -9.08
C GLY A 31 -18.57 -12.69 -8.62
N GLN A 32 -18.02 -11.48 -8.48
CA GLN A 32 -16.67 -11.23 -7.97
C GLN A 32 -16.72 -10.82 -6.49
N VAL A 33 -15.79 -11.36 -5.70
CA VAL A 33 -15.60 -10.92 -4.32
C VAL A 33 -14.86 -9.58 -4.35
N THR A 34 -15.45 -8.55 -3.76
CA THR A 34 -14.88 -7.19 -3.63
C THR A 34 -15.20 -6.63 -2.25
N VAL A 35 -14.75 -5.42 -1.96
CA VAL A 35 -15.09 -4.66 -0.74
C VAL A 35 -15.60 -3.28 -1.11
N GLY A 36 -16.25 -2.58 -0.17
CA GLY A 36 -16.85 -1.27 -0.43
C GLY A 36 -15.85 -0.27 -1.01
N MET A 37 -14.63 -0.24 -0.48
CA MET A 37 -13.56 0.64 -0.95
C MET A 37 -13.12 0.33 -2.39
N ALA A 38 -12.86 -0.94 -2.71
CA ALA A 38 -12.46 -1.37 -4.04
C ALA A 38 -13.57 -1.08 -5.06
N TYR A 39 -14.82 -1.45 -4.73
CA TYR A 39 -15.98 -1.16 -5.58
C TYR A 39 -16.15 0.32 -5.89
N VAL A 40 -16.04 1.21 -4.89
CA VAL A 40 -16.11 2.66 -5.13
C VAL A 40 -14.94 3.11 -6.00
N GLY A 41 -13.72 2.62 -5.75
CA GLY A 41 -12.58 2.97 -6.59
C GLY A 41 -12.73 2.49 -8.03
N ASP A 42 -13.23 1.28 -8.26
CA ASP A 42 -13.47 0.72 -9.59
C ASP A 42 -14.53 1.52 -10.35
N LEU A 43 -15.57 2.00 -9.65
CA LEU A 43 -16.55 2.92 -10.23
C LEU A 43 -15.90 4.24 -10.68
N PHE A 44 -15.01 4.82 -9.87
CA PHE A 44 -14.28 6.04 -10.25
C PHE A 44 -13.34 5.81 -11.44
N ILE A 45 -12.62 4.68 -11.43
CA ILE A 45 -11.68 4.33 -12.50
C ILE A 45 -12.44 4.05 -13.80
N GLY A 46 -13.47 3.22 -13.77
CA GLY A 46 -14.24 2.81 -14.95
C GLY A 46 -14.97 3.97 -15.65
N ASN A 47 -15.40 5.00 -14.90
CA ASN A 47 -16.07 6.17 -15.46
C ASN A 47 -15.12 7.32 -15.82
N GLY A 48 -13.85 7.26 -15.41
CA GLY A 48 -12.95 8.41 -15.41
C GLY A 48 -11.51 8.12 -15.84
N GLN A 49 -11.21 6.96 -16.42
CA GLN A 49 -9.83 6.52 -16.67
C GLN A 49 -9.01 7.56 -17.43
N THR A 50 -9.51 8.10 -18.54
CA THR A 50 -8.81 9.12 -19.32
C THR A 50 -8.57 10.39 -18.49
N GLN A 51 -9.57 10.84 -17.73
CA GLN A 51 -9.46 12.02 -16.87
C GLN A 51 -8.42 11.80 -15.77
N LEU A 52 -8.39 10.61 -15.16
CA LEU A 52 -7.40 10.24 -14.15
C LEU A 52 -5.97 10.20 -14.72
N GLN A 53 -5.78 9.72 -15.95
CA GLN A 53 -4.49 9.76 -16.65
C GLN A 53 -3.98 11.21 -16.82
N TRP A 54 -4.86 12.10 -17.31
CA TRP A 54 -4.53 13.52 -17.46
C TRP A 54 -4.26 14.20 -16.10
N MET A 55 -5.08 13.92 -15.09
CA MET A 55 -4.88 14.42 -13.73
C MET A 55 -3.52 13.98 -13.16
N ALA A 56 -3.17 12.70 -13.30
CA ALA A 56 -1.89 12.17 -12.86
C ALA A 56 -0.73 12.88 -13.56
N GLY A 57 -0.79 13.05 -14.90
CA GLY A 57 0.21 13.81 -15.65
C GLY A 57 0.34 15.25 -15.14
N CYS A 58 -0.78 15.95 -14.94
CA CYS A 58 -0.79 17.30 -14.37
C CYS A 58 -0.16 17.34 -12.96
N PHE A 59 -0.47 16.39 -12.08
CA PHE A 59 0.10 16.33 -10.75
C PHE A 59 1.60 16.02 -10.76
N THR A 60 2.09 15.18 -11.68
CA THR A 60 3.54 14.98 -11.84
C THR A 60 4.26 16.26 -12.25
N LEU A 61 3.68 17.04 -13.16
CA LEU A 61 4.22 18.34 -13.56
C LEU A 61 4.20 19.34 -12.39
N ILE A 62 3.06 19.48 -11.71
CA ILE A 62 2.91 20.39 -10.56
C ILE A 62 3.91 20.00 -9.46
N SER A 63 4.11 18.71 -9.22
CA SER A 63 5.08 18.22 -8.23
C SER A 63 6.51 18.66 -8.51
N VAL A 64 6.97 18.55 -9.76
CA VAL A 64 8.31 19.05 -10.17
C VAL A 64 8.41 20.56 -9.96
N LEU A 65 7.40 21.31 -10.41
CA LEU A 65 7.38 22.77 -10.27
C LEU A 65 7.37 23.22 -8.81
N LEU A 66 6.58 22.56 -7.95
CA LEU A 66 6.53 22.83 -6.52
C LEU A 66 7.85 22.47 -5.84
N THR A 67 8.48 21.34 -6.20
CA THR A 67 9.79 20.95 -5.66
C THR A 67 10.83 22.04 -5.95
N LEU A 68 10.89 22.54 -7.19
CA LEU A 68 11.79 23.63 -7.57
C LEU A 68 11.44 24.93 -6.83
N THR A 69 10.15 25.26 -6.73
CA THR A 69 9.68 26.48 -6.04
C THR A 69 10.03 26.47 -4.56
N PHE A 70 9.83 25.35 -3.87
CA PHE A 70 10.16 25.22 -2.44
C PHE A 70 11.66 25.29 -2.19
N HIS A 71 12.49 24.82 -3.12
CA HIS A 71 13.94 24.95 -3.00
C HIS A 71 14.42 26.40 -3.14
N PHE A 72 13.85 27.16 -4.09
CA PHE A 72 14.28 28.54 -4.33
C PHE A 72 13.56 29.58 -3.45
N SER A 73 12.46 29.21 -2.78
CA SER A 73 11.67 30.12 -1.94
C SER A 73 11.38 29.56 -0.55
N ASP A 74 12.23 29.92 0.41
CA ASP A 74 12.03 29.60 1.83
C ASP A 74 10.69 30.08 2.38
N ALA A 75 10.19 31.21 1.91
CA ALA A 75 8.91 31.78 2.35
C ALA A 75 7.73 30.87 1.96
N VAL A 76 7.75 30.33 0.75
CA VAL A 76 6.71 29.41 0.26
C VAL A 76 6.86 28.05 0.92
N SER A 77 8.09 27.54 1.05
CA SER A 77 8.40 26.28 1.72
C SER A 77 7.88 26.26 3.17
N LYS A 78 8.17 27.31 3.95
CA LYS A 78 7.67 27.42 5.34
C LYS A 78 6.15 27.54 5.43
N ARG A 79 5.51 28.21 4.45
CA ARG A 79 4.04 28.34 4.41
C ARG A 79 3.35 27.00 4.13
N PHE A 80 3.97 26.14 3.33
CA PHE A 80 3.47 24.83 2.94
C PHE A 80 4.36 23.69 3.48
N ALA A 81 4.83 23.81 4.72
CA ALA A 81 5.77 22.86 5.33
C ALA A 81 5.29 21.39 5.22
N TRP A 82 4.00 21.17 5.45
CA TRP A 82 3.36 19.85 5.35
C TRP A 82 3.51 19.18 3.97
N LEU A 83 3.70 19.95 2.89
CA LEU A 83 3.92 19.42 1.55
C LEU A 83 5.40 19.51 1.14
N ALA A 84 6.11 20.50 1.65
CA ALA A 84 7.53 20.72 1.34
C ALA A 84 8.41 19.58 1.86
N GLU A 85 8.06 18.98 2.99
CA GLU A 85 8.76 17.81 3.54
C GLU A 85 8.77 16.61 2.58
N GLY A 86 7.66 16.37 1.86
CA GLY A 86 7.57 15.33 0.83
C GLY A 86 8.17 15.72 -0.53
N LEU A 87 8.40 17.01 -0.79
CA LEU A 87 8.90 17.55 -2.05
C LEU A 87 10.35 18.03 -1.93
N THR A 88 11.25 17.07 -1.71
CA THR A 88 12.68 17.34 -1.55
C THR A 88 13.45 17.32 -2.87
N LEU A 89 14.60 18.01 -2.91
CA LEU A 89 15.62 17.92 -3.98
C LEU A 89 16.66 16.81 -3.72
N HIS A 90 16.30 15.77 -2.97
CA HIS A 90 17.19 14.63 -2.81
C HIS A 90 17.48 14.02 -4.20
N PRO A 91 18.76 13.81 -4.60
CA PRO A 91 19.12 13.51 -5.98
C PRO A 91 18.33 12.33 -6.57
N ILE A 92 18.23 11.23 -5.82
CA ILE A 92 17.52 10.02 -6.27
C ILE A 92 16.02 10.29 -6.47
N TRP A 93 15.36 10.88 -5.47
CA TRP A 93 13.91 11.08 -5.47
C TRP A 93 13.48 12.14 -6.49
N PHE A 94 14.26 13.22 -6.61
CA PHE A 94 14.01 14.25 -7.61
C PHE A 94 14.27 13.75 -9.03
N SER A 95 15.33 12.99 -9.28
CA SER A 95 15.59 12.41 -10.60
C SER A 95 14.47 11.47 -11.04
N LEU A 96 13.98 10.60 -10.15
CA LEU A 96 12.83 9.74 -10.44
C LEU A 96 11.56 10.55 -10.71
N ARG A 97 11.26 11.55 -9.87
CA ARG A 97 10.11 12.45 -10.07
C ARG A 97 10.18 13.19 -11.40
N LEU A 98 11.34 13.74 -11.74
CA LEU A 98 11.56 14.45 -13.00
C LEU A 98 11.42 13.52 -14.20
N PHE A 99 12.01 12.32 -14.13
CA PHE A 99 11.87 11.30 -15.17
C PHE A 99 10.41 10.88 -15.34
N GLY A 100 9.68 10.65 -14.23
CA GLY A 100 8.25 10.34 -14.25
C GLY A 100 7.40 11.43 -14.89
N CYS A 101 7.70 12.70 -14.61
CA CYS A 101 7.07 13.84 -15.26
C CYS A 101 7.34 13.86 -16.77
N ILE A 102 8.58 13.64 -17.21
CA ILE A 102 8.94 13.59 -18.63
C ILE A 102 8.19 12.45 -19.32
N ALA A 103 8.24 11.24 -18.76
CA ALA A 103 7.56 10.07 -19.30
C ALA A 103 6.04 10.28 -19.41
N ALA A 104 5.41 10.87 -18.38
CA ALA A 104 3.99 11.16 -18.36
C ALA A 104 3.58 12.15 -19.47
N ILE A 105 4.31 13.26 -19.61
CA ILE A 105 4.05 14.27 -20.65
C ILE A 105 4.27 13.66 -22.04
N CYS A 106 5.38 12.97 -22.26
CA CYS A 106 5.67 12.27 -23.51
C CYS A 106 4.54 11.31 -23.89
N TYR A 107 4.05 10.50 -22.95
CA TYR A 107 2.96 9.56 -23.19
C TYR A 107 1.62 10.26 -23.49
N LEU A 108 1.26 11.29 -22.74
CA LEU A 108 -0.01 12.02 -22.92
C LEU A 108 -0.09 12.74 -24.26
N PHE A 109 1.00 13.40 -24.66
CA PHE A 109 1.08 14.10 -25.94
C PHE A 109 1.50 13.19 -27.11
N LYS A 110 1.82 11.92 -26.84
CA LYS A 110 2.34 10.95 -27.83
C LYS A 110 3.61 11.47 -28.52
N ILE A 111 4.48 12.12 -27.74
CA ILE A 111 5.76 12.68 -28.19
C ILE A 111 6.89 11.89 -27.54
N GLY A 112 7.58 11.06 -28.31
CA GLY A 112 8.74 10.32 -27.83
C GLY A 112 8.97 9.02 -28.59
N PRO A 113 10.10 8.34 -28.31
CA PRO A 113 10.38 7.04 -28.87
C PRO A 113 9.52 5.95 -28.22
N GLU A 114 9.26 4.87 -28.95
CA GLU A 114 8.42 3.75 -28.51
C GLU A 114 8.88 3.13 -27.19
N TRP A 115 10.20 3.08 -26.95
CA TRP A 115 10.71 2.55 -25.68
C TRP A 115 10.26 3.35 -24.46
N LEU A 116 9.96 4.64 -24.61
CA LEU A 116 9.48 5.49 -23.53
C LEU A 116 7.95 5.54 -23.45
N ILE A 117 7.27 5.72 -24.59
CA ILE A 117 5.81 5.97 -24.63
C ILE A 117 4.98 4.73 -24.97
N GLY A 118 5.63 3.58 -25.17
CA GLY A 118 5.01 2.35 -25.62
C GLY A 118 4.04 1.76 -24.59
N GLY A 119 3.22 0.83 -25.07
CA GLY A 119 2.20 0.16 -24.26
C GLY A 119 2.79 -0.56 -23.05
N ALA A 120 3.96 -1.19 -23.20
CA ALA A 120 4.64 -1.94 -22.13
C ALA A 120 5.41 -1.07 -21.12
N THR A 121 5.56 0.25 -21.37
CA THR A 121 6.36 1.14 -20.51
C THR A 121 5.51 2.26 -19.89
N ALA A 122 5.66 3.52 -20.32
CA ALA A 122 4.87 4.62 -19.77
C ALA A 122 3.36 4.44 -20.03
N GLY A 123 3.00 3.66 -21.07
CA GLY A 123 1.62 3.30 -21.35
C GLY A 123 1.00 2.39 -20.29
N THR A 124 1.75 1.44 -19.74
CA THR A 124 1.27 0.61 -18.63
C THR A 124 1.22 1.43 -17.35
N THR A 125 2.29 2.17 -17.03
CA THR A 125 2.33 2.96 -15.79
C THR A 125 1.28 4.05 -15.75
N LEU A 126 1.28 4.98 -16.69
CA LEU A 126 0.31 6.07 -16.69
C LEU A 126 -1.06 5.62 -17.15
N GLY A 127 -1.15 4.65 -18.07
CA GLY A 127 -2.43 4.21 -18.64
C GLY A 127 -3.28 3.37 -17.67
N SER A 128 -2.65 2.65 -16.73
CA SER A 128 -3.35 1.76 -15.81
C SER A 128 -2.91 1.91 -14.36
N LEU A 129 -1.63 1.68 -14.04
CA LEU A 129 -1.15 1.55 -12.67
C LEU A 129 -1.32 2.83 -11.83
N ILE A 130 -0.95 3.98 -12.39
CA ILE A 130 -1.02 5.26 -11.69
C ILE A 130 -2.47 5.69 -11.44
N PRO A 131 -3.39 5.68 -12.42
CA PRO A 131 -4.81 5.94 -12.17
C PRO A 131 -5.44 5.07 -11.07
N ILE A 132 -5.12 3.77 -11.05
CA ILE A 132 -5.59 2.82 -10.02
C ILE A 132 -5.03 3.22 -8.65
N THR A 133 -3.71 3.36 -8.56
CA THR A 133 -3.02 3.69 -7.30
C THR A 133 -3.47 5.04 -6.75
N MET A 134 -3.53 6.07 -7.61
CA MET A 134 -3.97 7.42 -7.24
C MET A 134 -5.38 7.44 -6.67
N THR A 135 -6.30 6.69 -7.29
CA THR A 135 -7.71 6.60 -6.87
C THR A 135 -7.86 5.86 -5.55
N TYR A 136 -7.29 4.65 -5.42
CA TYR A 136 -7.41 3.89 -4.18
C TYR A 136 -6.71 4.58 -3.00
N MET A 137 -5.55 5.22 -3.20
CA MET A 137 -4.90 5.99 -2.14
C MET A 137 -5.73 7.20 -1.72
N ALA A 138 -6.40 7.88 -2.65
CA ALA A 138 -7.28 8.99 -2.32
C ALA A 138 -8.50 8.54 -1.50
N ILE A 139 -9.20 7.51 -1.98
CA ILE A 139 -10.36 6.95 -1.27
C ILE A 139 -9.94 6.45 0.11
N ALA A 140 -8.83 5.70 0.19
CA ALA A 140 -8.31 5.27 1.47
C ALA A 140 -8.01 6.45 2.38
N THR A 141 -7.32 7.48 1.92
CA THR A 141 -7.03 8.68 2.74
C THR A 141 -8.30 9.35 3.27
N VAL A 142 -9.37 9.39 2.47
CA VAL A 142 -10.67 9.97 2.86
C VAL A 142 -11.35 9.14 3.95
N PHE A 143 -11.36 7.82 3.82
CA PHE A 143 -12.11 6.95 4.72
C PHE A 143 -11.29 6.31 5.84
N LEU A 144 -9.95 6.36 5.77
CA LEU A 144 -9.04 5.81 6.77
C LEU A 144 -9.27 6.35 8.19
N PRO A 145 -9.63 7.64 8.40
CA PRO A 145 -10.01 8.13 9.71
C PRO A 145 -11.07 7.27 10.41
N LEU A 146 -12.00 6.65 9.66
CA LEU A 146 -13.04 5.78 10.21
C LEU A 146 -12.49 4.54 10.92
N LEU A 147 -11.33 4.02 10.49
CA LEU A 147 -10.66 2.88 11.12
C LEU A 147 -9.74 3.30 12.27
N VAL A 148 -9.14 4.49 12.18
CA VAL A 148 -7.96 4.87 13.00
C VAL A 148 -8.28 5.91 14.08
N GLU A 149 -9.28 6.78 13.86
CA GLU A 149 -9.55 7.92 14.75
C GLU A 149 -10.67 7.65 15.76
N PHE A 150 -11.52 6.65 15.50
CA PHE A 150 -12.77 6.46 16.26
C PHE A 150 -12.73 5.31 17.27
N GLY A 151 -11.60 4.63 17.48
CA GLY A 151 -11.46 3.62 18.55
C GLY A 151 -11.40 2.16 18.08
N LEU A 152 -11.63 1.87 16.79
CA LEU A 152 -11.57 0.50 16.27
C LEU A 152 -10.17 -0.09 16.39
N MET A 153 -9.16 0.67 15.96
CA MET A 153 -7.76 0.25 16.01
C MET A 153 -7.26 0.05 17.44
N GLU A 154 -7.74 0.84 18.39
CA GLU A 154 -7.51 0.65 19.82
C GLU A 154 -8.15 -0.65 20.32
N MET A 155 -9.43 -0.87 20.01
CA MET A 155 -10.14 -2.07 20.46
C MET A 155 -9.47 -3.34 19.94
N VAL A 156 -9.30 -3.44 18.61
CA VAL A 156 -8.69 -4.61 17.98
C VAL A 156 -7.23 -4.75 18.39
N GLY A 157 -6.52 -3.63 18.51
CA GLY A 157 -5.12 -3.63 18.93
C GLY A 157 -4.91 -4.15 20.34
N VAL A 158 -5.81 -3.84 21.26
CA VAL A 158 -5.76 -4.39 22.63
C VAL A 158 -6.11 -5.88 22.62
N LEU A 159 -7.18 -6.28 21.94
CA LEU A 159 -7.64 -7.68 21.91
C LEU A 159 -6.62 -8.62 21.27
N LEU A 160 -5.91 -8.15 20.24
CA LEU A 160 -4.91 -8.93 19.50
C LEU A 160 -3.47 -8.66 19.94
N SER A 161 -3.25 -7.79 20.93
CA SER A 161 -1.93 -7.41 21.44
C SER A 161 -1.04 -8.63 21.72
N ARG A 162 -1.53 -9.59 22.52
CA ARG A 162 -0.77 -10.79 22.89
C ARG A 162 -0.42 -11.67 21.69
N ALA A 163 -1.37 -11.86 20.77
CA ALA A 163 -1.17 -12.71 19.61
C ALA A 163 -0.14 -12.11 18.65
N PHE A 164 -0.28 -10.81 18.33
CA PHE A 164 0.63 -10.12 17.41
C PHE A 164 2.02 -9.91 18.01
N ASP A 165 2.12 -9.62 19.30
CA ASP A 165 3.42 -9.49 19.96
C ASP A 165 4.15 -10.85 20.01
N THR A 166 3.44 -11.92 20.39
CA THR A 166 4.05 -13.26 20.51
C THR A 166 4.47 -13.81 19.14
N LEU A 167 3.62 -13.68 18.12
CA LEU A 167 3.87 -14.26 16.79
C LEU A 167 4.83 -13.38 15.97
N PHE A 168 4.57 -12.07 15.94
CA PHE A 168 5.21 -11.16 14.98
C PHE A 168 6.10 -10.10 15.65
N ARG A 169 6.09 -9.98 16.98
CA ARG A 169 6.73 -8.87 17.73
C ARG A 169 6.26 -7.51 17.22
N LEU A 170 4.95 -7.41 16.98
CA LEU A 170 4.28 -6.23 16.48
C LEU A 170 3.19 -5.76 17.45
N PRO A 171 2.91 -4.45 17.51
CA PRO A 171 1.77 -3.95 18.26
C PRO A 171 0.47 -4.49 17.66
N GLY A 172 -0.49 -4.87 18.50
CA GLY A 172 -1.74 -5.47 18.03
C GLY A 172 -2.54 -4.59 17.06
N ARG A 173 -2.34 -3.26 17.08
CA ARG A 173 -2.95 -2.32 16.14
C ARG A 173 -2.65 -2.66 14.67
N SER A 174 -1.49 -3.28 14.42
CA SER A 174 -1.07 -3.75 13.08
C SER A 174 -1.99 -4.82 12.48
N ALA A 175 -2.85 -5.45 13.29
CA ALA A 175 -3.89 -6.34 12.79
C ALA A 175 -4.90 -5.62 11.88
N ILE A 176 -5.23 -4.36 12.18
CA ILE A 176 -6.10 -3.56 11.31
C ILE A 176 -5.38 -3.24 10.00
N ASP A 177 -4.07 -2.97 10.04
CA ASP A 177 -3.27 -2.74 8.83
C ASP A 177 -3.25 -3.96 7.93
N ALA A 178 -3.02 -5.14 8.53
CA ALA A 178 -3.06 -6.44 7.86
C ALA A 178 -4.40 -6.68 7.15
N LEU A 179 -5.51 -6.51 7.88
CA LEU A 179 -6.85 -6.73 7.36
C LEU A 179 -7.20 -5.70 6.27
N ALA A 180 -6.89 -4.43 6.48
CA ALA A 180 -7.15 -3.37 5.51
C ALA A 180 -6.34 -3.56 4.21
N SER A 181 -5.13 -4.09 4.30
CA SER A 181 -4.29 -4.41 3.14
C SER A 181 -4.88 -5.56 2.32
N TRP A 182 -5.22 -6.67 2.98
CA TRP A 182 -5.80 -7.86 2.33
C TRP A 182 -7.11 -7.55 1.62
N MET A 183 -7.95 -6.76 2.28
CA MET A 183 -9.30 -6.52 1.83
C MET A 183 -9.37 -5.34 0.85
N GLY A 184 -8.54 -4.32 1.06
CA GLY A 184 -8.48 -3.12 0.25
C GLY A 184 -7.42 -3.18 -0.84
N SER A 185 -6.19 -2.81 -0.48
CA SER A 185 -5.01 -2.97 -1.35
C SER A 185 -3.71 -2.81 -0.56
N GLY A 186 -2.62 -3.44 -1.02
CA GLY A 186 -1.30 -3.34 -0.39
C GLY A 186 -0.81 -1.91 -0.17
N PRO A 187 -0.89 -0.99 -1.16
CA PRO A 187 -0.48 0.40 -0.95
C PRO A 187 -1.27 1.11 0.16
N VAL A 188 -2.53 0.71 0.40
CA VAL A 188 -3.35 1.30 1.47
C VAL A 188 -2.75 0.90 2.81
N GLY A 189 -2.38 -0.36 2.99
CA GLY A 189 -1.66 -0.84 4.17
C GLY A 189 -0.42 -0.02 4.51
N VAL A 190 0.40 0.25 3.50
CA VAL A 190 1.61 1.08 3.64
C VAL A 190 1.25 2.49 4.10
N LEU A 191 0.21 3.09 3.54
CA LEU A 191 -0.26 4.42 3.96
C LEU A 191 -0.75 4.43 5.42
N ILE A 192 -1.49 3.42 5.87
CA ILE A 192 -1.92 3.33 7.28
C ILE A 192 -0.68 3.22 8.18
N THR A 193 0.26 2.35 7.79
CA THR A 193 1.50 2.11 8.53
C THR A 193 2.33 3.39 8.65
N LEU A 194 2.47 4.15 7.57
CA LEU A 194 3.15 5.44 7.56
C LEU A 194 2.50 6.42 8.53
N GLN A 195 1.17 6.57 8.48
CA GLN A 195 0.45 7.45 9.40
C GLN A 195 0.59 7.01 10.86
N GLN A 196 0.62 5.71 11.15
CA GLN A 196 0.84 5.21 12.51
C GLN A 196 2.27 5.49 12.99
N TYR A 197 3.27 5.40 12.11
CA TYR A 197 4.66 5.73 12.41
C TYR A 197 4.84 7.23 12.69
N GLU A 198 4.32 8.10 11.82
CA GLU A 198 4.38 9.56 11.96
C GLU A 198 3.63 10.09 13.18
N ARG A 199 2.68 9.30 13.71
CA ARG A 199 1.93 9.63 14.93
C ARG A 199 2.50 8.98 16.19
N GLY A 200 3.63 8.27 16.09
CA GLY A 200 4.31 7.69 17.24
C GLY A 200 3.69 6.39 17.76
N TYR A 201 2.79 5.72 17.03
CA TYR A 201 2.26 4.41 17.43
C TYR A 201 3.23 3.28 17.10
N TYR A 202 3.96 3.42 15.98
CA TYR A 202 4.94 2.44 15.52
C TYR A 202 6.36 2.99 15.59
N THR A 203 7.30 2.08 15.82
CA THR A 203 8.74 2.31 15.62
C THR A 203 9.11 2.06 14.15
N ALA A 204 10.30 2.50 13.74
CA ALA A 204 10.80 2.30 12.39
C ALA A 204 10.92 0.81 12.02
N ARG A 205 11.35 -0.04 12.98
CA ARG A 205 11.40 -1.49 12.79
C ARG A 205 9.99 -2.07 12.58
N GLU A 206 9.03 -1.72 13.43
CA GLU A 206 7.65 -2.22 13.32
C GLU A 206 7.01 -1.78 12.01
N ALA A 207 7.14 -0.50 11.64
CA ALA A 207 6.61 0.04 10.40
C ALA A 207 7.21 -0.68 9.17
N ALA A 208 8.53 -0.91 9.15
CA ALA A 208 9.17 -1.64 8.06
C ALA A 208 8.69 -3.10 7.96
N VAL A 209 8.51 -3.78 9.09
CA VAL A 209 8.00 -5.15 9.13
C VAL A 209 6.57 -5.23 8.63
N ILE A 210 5.70 -4.31 9.06
CA ILE A 210 4.29 -4.24 8.62
C ILE A 210 4.23 -3.96 7.11
N CYS A 211 4.95 -2.94 6.64
CA CYS A 211 4.99 -2.57 5.22
C CYS A 211 5.43 -3.73 4.32
N THR A 212 6.39 -4.55 4.76
CA THR A 212 6.98 -5.62 3.94
C THR A 212 6.23 -6.95 4.01
N ASN A 213 5.52 -7.25 5.10
CA ASN A 213 4.87 -8.56 5.28
C ASN A 213 3.34 -8.52 5.29
N PHE A 214 2.73 -7.39 5.62
CA PHE A 214 1.29 -7.28 5.81
C PHE A 214 0.59 -6.49 4.70
N SER A 215 1.34 -5.84 3.81
CA SER A 215 0.84 -5.13 2.61
C SER A 215 0.59 -6.07 1.42
N VAL A 216 -0.26 -7.08 1.61
CA VAL A 216 -0.52 -8.11 0.58
C VAL A 216 -1.46 -7.59 -0.51
N VAL A 217 -1.36 -8.19 -1.70
CA VAL A 217 -2.28 -7.96 -2.82
C VAL A 217 -3.73 -8.29 -2.46
N SER A 218 -4.68 -7.50 -2.99
CA SER A 218 -6.09 -7.71 -2.71
C SER A 218 -6.61 -9.00 -3.35
N VAL A 219 -7.60 -9.62 -2.71
CA VAL A 219 -8.24 -10.86 -3.19
C VAL A 219 -8.75 -10.70 -4.63
N SER A 220 -9.44 -9.58 -4.90
CA SER A 220 -10.05 -9.31 -6.21
C SER A 220 -9.00 -9.20 -7.32
N PHE A 221 -7.88 -8.50 -7.04
CA PHE A 221 -6.81 -8.35 -8.03
C PHE A 221 -6.05 -9.66 -8.24
N ALA A 222 -5.80 -10.42 -7.16
CA ALA A 222 -5.21 -11.75 -7.27
C ALA A 222 -6.04 -12.68 -8.17
N LEU A 223 -7.38 -12.57 -8.13
CA LEU A 223 -8.27 -13.33 -9.01
C LEU A 223 -8.18 -12.89 -10.48
N VAL A 224 -8.05 -11.58 -10.74
CA VAL A 224 -7.81 -11.07 -12.11
C VAL A 224 -6.50 -11.61 -12.68
N VAL A 225 -5.42 -11.58 -11.88
CA VAL A 225 -4.12 -12.16 -12.26
C VAL A 225 -4.23 -13.65 -12.53
N ALA A 226 -4.86 -14.40 -11.62
CA ALA A 226 -5.07 -15.84 -11.78
C ALA A 226 -5.83 -16.18 -13.07
N ASN A 227 -6.86 -15.40 -13.40
CA ASN A 227 -7.60 -15.58 -14.65
C ASN A 227 -6.75 -15.24 -15.88
N ALA A 228 -5.91 -14.21 -15.81
CA ALA A 228 -5.04 -13.81 -16.93
C ALA A 228 -4.03 -14.90 -17.31
N ILE A 229 -3.52 -15.67 -16.34
CA ILE A 229 -2.62 -16.81 -16.59
C ILE A 229 -3.34 -18.15 -16.81
N GLY A 230 -4.67 -18.14 -16.88
CA GLY A 230 -5.48 -19.35 -17.06
C GLY A 230 -5.54 -20.27 -15.82
N MET A 231 -5.29 -19.74 -14.62
CA MET A 231 -5.30 -20.47 -13.33
C MET A 231 -6.51 -20.11 -12.45
N GLY A 232 -7.56 -19.54 -13.03
CA GLY A 232 -8.76 -19.10 -12.31
C GLY A 232 -9.45 -20.22 -11.51
N GLU A 233 -9.50 -21.44 -12.06
CA GLU A 233 -10.09 -22.61 -11.38
C GLU A 233 -9.32 -23.01 -10.11
N TYR A 234 -8.02 -22.74 -10.08
CA TYR A 234 -7.14 -23.02 -8.95
C TYR A 234 -7.01 -21.84 -7.97
N PHE A 235 -7.76 -20.74 -8.18
CA PHE A 235 -7.60 -19.52 -7.41
C PHE A 235 -7.63 -19.74 -5.89
N ILE A 236 -8.58 -20.55 -5.38
CA ILE A 236 -8.68 -20.83 -3.94
C ILE A 236 -7.39 -21.47 -3.41
N HIS A 237 -6.83 -22.43 -4.14
CA HIS A 237 -5.60 -23.13 -3.76
C HIS A 237 -4.38 -22.20 -3.83
N MET A 238 -4.30 -21.39 -4.88
CA MET A 238 -3.25 -20.38 -5.06
C MET A 238 -3.29 -19.36 -3.95
N TYR A 239 -4.46 -18.78 -3.69
CA TYR A 239 -4.63 -17.75 -2.67
C TYR A 239 -4.40 -18.29 -1.25
N ALA A 240 -4.85 -19.51 -0.96
CA ALA A 240 -4.53 -20.18 0.30
C ALA A 240 -3.01 -20.39 0.47
N SER A 241 -2.31 -20.73 -0.61
CA SER A 241 -0.85 -20.87 -0.61
C SER A 241 -0.17 -19.52 -0.37
N VAL A 242 -0.62 -18.45 -1.02
CA VAL A 242 -0.14 -17.07 -0.79
C VAL A 242 -0.35 -16.65 0.67
N ILE A 243 -1.50 -16.95 1.27
CA ILE A 243 -1.75 -16.68 2.69
C ILE A 243 -0.78 -17.47 3.59
N GLY A 244 -0.63 -18.76 3.33
CA GLY A 244 0.27 -19.63 4.10
C GLY A 244 1.72 -19.17 4.04
N VAL A 245 2.22 -18.90 2.82
CA VAL A 245 3.57 -18.38 2.59
C VAL A 245 3.72 -16.99 3.22
N GLY A 246 2.74 -16.10 3.04
CA GLY A 246 2.74 -14.77 3.65
C GLY A 246 2.81 -14.81 5.18
N PHE A 247 2.07 -15.72 5.81
CA PHE A 247 2.13 -15.94 7.26
C PHE A 247 3.51 -16.45 7.70
N LEU A 248 4.10 -17.41 6.97
CA LEU A 248 5.45 -17.90 7.25
C LEU A 248 6.50 -16.78 7.07
N CYS A 249 6.38 -15.98 6.02
CA CYS A 249 7.23 -14.82 5.79
C CYS A 249 7.11 -13.82 6.95
N ALA A 250 5.89 -13.51 7.40
CA ALA A 250 5.67 -12.62 8.55
C ALA A 250 6.31 -13.14 9.86
N LEU A 251 6.47 -14.46 10.02
CA LEU A 251 7.17 -15.06 11.17
C LEU A 251 8.70 -15.08 11.05
N ILE A 252 9.20 -15.19 9.82
CA ILE A 252 10.61 -15.45 9.52
C ILE A 252 11.35 -14.15 9.14
N THR A 253 10.83 -13.39 8.18
CA THR A 253 11.53 -12.23 7.61
C THR A 253 11.84 -11.12 8.62
N PRO A 254 11.04 -10.83 9.67
CA PRO A 254 11.41 -9.82 10.67
C PRO A 254 12.66 -10.20 11.46
N LYS A 255 13.01 -11.49 11.47
CA LYS A 255 14.20 -12.04 12.13
C LYS A 255 15.42 -12.08 11.20
N LEU A 256 15.24 -11.81 9.91
CA LEU A 256 16.31 -11.75 8.91
C LEU A 256 16.77 -10.29 8.69
N PRO A 257 18.04 -10.06 8.31
CA PRO A 257 18.48 -8.75 7.84
C PRO A 257 17.82 -8.40 6.50
N PRO A 258 17.55 -7.11 6.22
CA PRO A 258 17.88 -5.94 7.03
C PRO A 258 16.88 -5.64 8.15
N LEU A 259 15.70 -6.27 8.18
CA LEU A 259 14.62 -5.93 9.11
C LEU A 259 15.02 -6.09 10.58
N ASN A 260 15.76 -7.15 10.93
CA ASN A 260 16.24 -7.36 12.31
C ASN A 260 17.31 -6.36 12.78
N ARG A 261 17.89 -5.57 11.86
CA ARG A 261 18.91 -4.55 12.16
C ARG A 261 18.33 -3.15 12.32
N LEU A 262 17.06 -2.96 11.97
CA LEU A 262 16.37 -1.70 12.19
C LEU A 262 16.12 -1.50 13.68
N LYS A 263 16.29 -0.26 14.13
CA LYS A 263 16.10 0.09 15.54
C LYS A 263 14.64 0.37 15.86
N ASP A 264 14.28 0.13 17.13
CA ASP A 264 12.98 0.50 17.70
C ASP A 264 12.93 2.01 18.04
N GLU A 265 13.19 2.87 17.05
CA GLU A 265 13.12 4.33 17.17
C GLU A 265 11.78 4.83 16.60
N PHE A 266 11.11 5.74 17.31
CA PHE A 266 9.90 6.41 16.83
C PHE A 266 10.26 7.55 15.85
N CYS A 267 9.25 8.06 15.13
CA CYS A 267 9.44 9.19 14.24
C CYS A 267 10.08 10.38 14.98
N PRO A 268 11.18 10.97 14.47
CA PRO A 268 11.85 12.09 15.14
C PRO A 268 10.89 13.25 15.44
N GLY A 269 10.93 13.75 16.67
CA GLY A 269 10.08 14.87 17.12
C GLY A 269 8.66 14.47 17.52
N VAL A 270 8.34 13.17 17.57
CA VAL A 270 7.01 12.65 17.94
C VAL A 270 7.12 11.81 19.21
N GLU A 271 6.28 12.12 20.20
CA GLU A 271 6.20 11.35 21.44
C GLU A 271 5.54 9.98 21.20
N PRO A 272 6.05 8.89 21.81
CA PRO A 272 5.42 7.57 21.71
C PRO A 272 3.95 7.59 22.14
N GLN A 273 3.09 6.98 21.32
CA GLN A 273 1.65 6.88 21.54
C GLN A 273 1.20 5.43 21.68
N GLY A 274 0.07 5.24 22.36
CA GLY A 274 -0.59 3.95 22.53
C GLY A 274 -0.02 3.12 23.68
N LEU A 275 -0.91 2.53 24.47
CA LEU A 275 -0.54 1.57 25.52
C LEU A 275 -0.03 0.28 24.88
N ARG A 276 1.12 -0.20 25.38
CA ARG A 276 1.70 -1.49 25.02
C ARG A 276 1.58 -2.52 26.15
N ASP A 277 1.37 -2.07 27.38
CA ASP A 277 1.09 -2.91 28.54
C ASP A 277 -0.35 -2.71 29.03
N PHE A 278 -1.05 -3.82 29.19
CA PHE A 278 -2.45 -3.88 29.65
C PHE A 278 -2.61 -4.60 30.98
N SER A 279 -1.50 -4.85 31.70
CA SER A 279 -1.46 -5.54 33.00
C SER A 279 -2.31 -4.88 34.09
N ASN A 280 -2.50 -3.56 34.01
CA ASN A 280 -3.28 -2.76 34.96
C ASN A 280 -4.80 -2.85 34.78
N TYR A 281 -5.27 -3.59 33.77
CA TYR A 281 -6.71 -3.78 33.50
C TYR A 281 -7.20 -5.15 33.99
N ASP A 282 -8.44 -5.21 34.49
CA ASP A 282 -9.06 -6.45 34.96
C ASP A 282 -9.20 -7.52 33.86
N SER A 283 -9.38 -7.09 32.60
CA SER A 283 -9.43 -7.97 31.44
C SER A 283 -9.06 -7.23 30.15
N LEU A 284 -8.62 -7.98 29.13
CA LEU A 284 -8.36 -7.41 27.80
C LEU A 284 -9.63 -6.78 27.18
N TRP A 285 -10.80 -7.33 27.45
CA TRP A 285 -12.07 -6.73 27.00
C TRP A 285 -12.35 -5.38 27.67
N SER A 286 -12.09 -5.27 28.98
CA SER A 286 -12.21 -4.00 29.70
C SER A 286 -11.19 -2.98 29.20
N ALA A 287 -9.96 -3.39 28.93
CA ALA A 287 -8.93 -2.53 28.35
C ALA A 287 -9.33 -2.05 26.96
N ALA A 288 -9.74 -2.97 26.08
CA ALA A 288 -10.10 -2.69 24.69
C ALA A 288 -11.26 -1.70 24.59
N THR A 289 -12.31 -1.91 25.36
CA THR A 289 -13.48 -1.02 25.39
C THR A 289 -13.14 0.35 25.99
N THR A 290 -12.31 0.39 27.04
CA THR A 290 -11.90 1.65 27.68
C THR A 290 -11.04 2.51 26.74
N GLU A 291 -10.03 1.92 26.10
CA GLU A 291 -9.16 2.61 25.15
C GLU A 291 -9.92 3.06 23.90
N ALA A 292 -10.82 2.22 23.37
CA ALA A 292 -11.64 2.57 22.22
C ALA A 292 -12.56 3.77 22.50
N LEU A 293 -13.26 3.77 23.64
CA LEU A 293 -14.14 4.88 24.03
C LEU A 293 -13.37 6.15 24.40
N ALA A 294 -12.17 6.00 24.97
CA ALA A 294 -11.29 7.13 25.24
C ALA A 294 -10.79 7.77 23.94
N ARG A 295 -10.43 6.97 22.94
CA ARG A 295 -10.05 7.45 21.61
C ARG A 295 -11.22 8.13 20.91
N ALA A 296 -12.38 7.48 20.86
CA ALA A 296 -13.59 8.02 20.24
C ALA A 296 -13.99 9.37 20.84
N GLY A 297 -13.88 9.53 22.16
CA GLY A 297 -14.17 10.79 22.85
C GLY A 297 -13.19 11.93 22.53
N ARG A 298 -12.00 11.62 22.01
CA ARG A 298 -11.00 12.59 21.54
C ARG A 298 -10.90 12.63 20.02
N ALA A 299 -11.82 11.96 19.31
CA ALA A 299 -11.80 11.94 17.86
C ALA A 299 -11.97 13.37 17.32
N PRO A 300 -11.19 13.77 16.30
CA PRO A 300 -11.30 15.08 15.69
C PRO A 300 -12.69 15.29 15.10
N SER A 301 -13.16 16.54 15.14
CA SER A 301 -14.43 16.90 14.51
C SER A 301 -14.35 16.79 12.98
N PHE A 302 -15.49 16.67 12.30
CA PHE A 302 -15.52 16.61 10.83
C PHE A 302 -14.85 17.83 10.17
N ALA A 303 -15.00 19.01 10.79
CA ALA A 303 -14.35 20.25 10.34
C ALA A 303 -12.82 20.22 10.47
N GLU A 304 -12.28 19.46 11.44
CA GLU A 304 -10.84 19.24 11.57
C GLU A 304 -10.34 18.13 10.64
N LEU A 305 -11.17 17.11 10.39
CA LEU A 305 -10.83 15.98 9.52
C LEU A 305 -10.74 16.41 8.06
N LEU A 306 -11.68 17.21 7.56
CA LEU A 306 -11.73 17.58 6.14
C LEU A 306 -10.42 18.22 5.61
N PRO A 307 -9.81 19.23 6.26
CA PRO A 307 -8.52 19.78 5.81
C PRO A 307 -7.35 18.83 6.06
N ARG A 308 -7.44 17.86 6.98
CA ARG A 308 -6.41 16.82 7.15
C ARG A 308 -6.47 15.82 6.00
N ILE A 309 -7.66 15.37 5.63
CA ILE A 309 -7.91 14.49 4.49
C ILE A 309 -7.42 15.16 3.20
N GLY A 310 -7.81 16.42 2.94
CA GLY A 310 -7.39 17.14 1.74
C GLY A 310 -5.87 17.27 1.62
N ARG A 311 -5.18 17.52 2.74
CA ARG A 311 -3.71 17.54 2.79
C ARG A 311 -3.11 16.16 2.51
N GLY A 312 -3.62 15.10 3.15
CA GLY A 312 -3.13 13.75 2.91
C GLY A 312 -3.31 13.30 1.45
N VAL A 313 -4.46 13.61 0.83
CA VAL A 313 -4.70 13.28 -0.59
C VAL A 313 -3.72 14.04 -1.49
N ALA A 314 -3.53 15.34 -1.22
CA ALA A 314 -2.57 16.16 -1.97
C ALA A 314 -1.13 15.67 -1.80
N GLU A 315 -0.75 15.25 -0.60
CA GLU A 315 0.57 14.70 -0.30
C GLU A 315 0.83 13.40 -1.08
N VAL A 316 -0.12 12.47 -1.09
CA VAL A 316 -0.03 11.25 -1.90
C VAL A 316 0.11 11.62 -3.38
N TRP A 317 -0.76 12.47 -3.91
CA TRP A 317 -0.81 12.78 -5.35
C TRP A 317 0.38 13.60 -5.84
N LEU A 318 0.92 14.49 -5.01
CA LEU A 318 2.02 15.38 -5.40
C LEU A 318 3.38 14.84 -4.96
N SER A 319 3.50 14.13 -3.83
CA SER A 319 4.80 13.60 -3.38
C SER A 319 5.05 12.19 -3.91
N LEU A 320 4.12 11.26 -3.67
CA LEU A 320 4.32 9.83 -3.91
C LEU A 320 4.11 9.44 -5.39
N ILE A 321 2.95 9.77 -5.97
CA ILE A 321 2.57 9.36 -7.33
C ILE A 321 3.64 9.71 -8.39
N PRO A 322 4.25 10.91 -8.40
CA PRO A 322 5.26 11.25 -9.41
C PRO A 322 6.54 10.42 -9.31
N VAL A 323 6.93 10.03 -8.09
CA VAL A 323 8.08 9.14 -7.87
C VAL A 323 7.75 7.73 -8.32
N VAL A 324 6.55 7.23 -8.00
CA VAL A 324 6.06 5.92 -8.47
C VAL A 324 5.98 5.87 -10.00
N MET A 325 5.53 6.95 -10.64
CA MET A 325 5.51 7.07 -12.10
C MET A 325 6.92 6.91 -12.71
N GLY A 326 7.91 7.60 -12.14
CA GLY A 326 9.30 7.51 -12.60
C GLY A 326 9.91 6.14 -12.36
N LEU A 327 9.77 5.61 -11.14
CA LEU A 327 10.31 4.31 -10.75
C LEU A 327 9.69 3.18 -11.57
N GLY A 328 8.35 3.13 -11.66
CA GLY A 328 7.64 2.12 -12.42
C GLY A 328 7.99 2.16 -13.90
N THR A 329 8.01 3.35 -14.51
CA THR A 329 8.36 3.48 -15.94
C THR A 329 9.80 3.07 -16.20
N ALA A 330 10.74 3.47 -15.34
CA ALA A 330 12.14 3.06 -15.48
C ALA A 330 12.30 1.54 -15.34
N ALA A 331 11.59 0.94 -14.37
CA ALA A 331 11.62 -0.50 -14.15
C ALA A 331 11.06 -1.27 -15.35
N LEU A 332 9.94 -0.83 -15.92
CA LEU A 332 9.34 -1.43 -17.13
C LEU A 332 10.24 -1.27 -18.36
N ILE A 333 10.91 -0.12 -18.54
CA ILE A 333 11.89 0.05 -19.63
C ILE A 333 13.04 -0.95 -19.49
N LEU A 334 13.56 -1.12 -18.26
CA LEU A 334 14.60 -2.10 -17.99
C LEU A 334 14.11 -3.54 -18.21
N ALA A 335 12.85 -3.84 -17.88
CA ALA A 335 12.25 -5.14 -18.09
C ALA A 335 12.07 -5.48 -19.57
N GLU A 336 11.60 -4.52 -20.36
CA GLU A 336 11.26 -4.74 -21.77
C GLU A 336 12.49 -4.70 -22.69
N TYR A 337 13.45 -3.80 -22.42
CA TYR A 337 14.51 -3.48 -23.37
C TYR A 337 15.92 -3.90 -22.92
N THR A 338 16.07 -4.52 -21.75
CA THR A 338 17.40 -4.92 -21.24
C THR A 338 17.38 -6.33 -20.61
N PRO A 339 18.51 -7.06 -20.63
CA PRO A 339 18.61 -8.39 -20.01
C PRO A 339 18.78 -8.33 -18.48
N LEU A 340 18.47 -7.19 -17.84
CA LEU A 340 18.70 -6.99 -16.41
C LEU A 340 17.97 -8.04 -15.57
N PHE A 341 16.70 -8.29 -15.87
CA PHE A 341 15.89 -9.26 -15.14
C PHE A 341 16.29 -10.70 -15.43
N ASP A 342 16.86 -10.98 -16.60
CA ASP A 342 17.46 -12.28 -16.90
C ASP A 342 18.68 -12.54 -16.02
N TRP A 343 19.54 -11.53 -15.85
CA TRP A 343 20.72 -11.63 -14.99
C TRP A 343 20.34 -11.76 -13.51
N LEU A 344 19.34 -11.00 -13.06
CA LEU A 344 18.81 -11.12 -11.70
C LEU A 344 18.13 -12.47 -11.47
N GLY A 345 17.45 -13.01 -12.49
CA GLY A 345 16.81 -14.32 -12.47
C GLY A 345 17.80 -15.49 -12.42
N PHE A 346 19.04 -15.31 -12.91
CA PHE A 346 20.00 -16.41 -13.06
C PHE A 346 20.23 -17.25 -11.78
N PRO A 347 20.43 -16.67 -10.58
CA PRO A 347 20.57 -17.45 -9.34
C PRO A 347 19.28 -18.21 -8.97
N LEU A 348 18.12 -17.66 -9.34
CA LEU A 348 16.81 -18.23 -9.03
C LEU A 348 16.52 -19.46 -9.89
N ILE A 349 17.07 -19.55 -11.11
CA ILE A 349 16.98 -20.75 -11.96
C ILE A 349 17.45 -22.00 -11.19
N ALA A 350 18.56 -21.91 -10.46
CA ALA A 350 19.07 -23.02 -9.67
C ALA A 350 18.10 -23.45 -8.55
N VAL A 351 17.44 -22.48 -7.92
CA VAL A 351 16.43 -22.72 -6.87
C VAL A 351 15.18 -23.37 -7.46
N LEU A 352 14.66 -22.85 -8.58
CA LEU A 352 13.48 -23.41 -9.24
C LEU A 352 13.74 -24.84 -9.73
N ASN A 353 14.92 -25.11 -10.31
CA ASN A 353 15.33 -26.45 -10.70
C ASN A 353 15.48 -27.40 -9.50
N LEU A 354 15.99 -26.91 -8.36
CA LEU A 354 16.08 -27.70 -7.13
C LEU A 354 14.70 -28.14 -6.63
N PHE A 355 13.69 -27.28 -6.79
CA PHE A 355 12.29 -27.60 -6.47
C PHE A 355 11.55 -28.35 -7.59
N GLY A 356 12.24 -28.68 -8.69
CA GLY A 356 11.68 -29.48 -9.78
C GLY A 356 10.70 -28.72 -10.68
N LEU A 357 10.76 -27.39 -10.72
CA LEU A 357 9.91 -26.59 -11.60
C LEU A 357 10.42 -26.64 -13.04
N ALA A 358 9.53 -26.98 -13.97
CA ALA A 358 9.80 -26.94 -15.40
C ALA A 358 9.96 -25.48 -15.87
N GLU A 359 10.65 -25.27 -16.99
CA GLU A 359 10.79 -23.93 -17.60
C GLU A 359 11.41 -22.88 -16.66
N ALA A 360 12.23 -23.29 -15.69
CA ALA A 360 12.91 -22.41 -14.75
C ALA A 360 13.62 -21.19 -15.38
N PRO A 361 14.28 -21.29 -16.56
CA PRO A 361 14.88 -20.13 -17.23
C PRO A 361 13.86 -19.09 -17.71
N ALA A 362 12.65 -19.49 -18.06
CA ALA A 362 11.57 -18.58 -18.45
C ALA A 362 10.84 -18.00 -17.23
N ALA A 363 10.72 -18.79 -16.16
CA ALA A 363 10.06 -18.40 -14.91
C ALA A 363 10.88 -17.42 -14.06
N ALA A 364 12.20 -17.63 -13.95
CA ALA A 364 13.03 -16.89 -13.01
C ALA A 364 13.06 -15.36 -13.22
N PRO A 365 13.15 -14.83 -14.46
CA PRO A 365 13.10 -13.38 -14.69
C PRO A 365 11.74 -12.79 -14.29
N LEU A 366 10.65 -13.52 -14.53
CA LEU A 366 9.28 -13.07 -14.24
C LEU A 366 9.04 -12.83 -12.75
N MET A 367 9.64 -13.65 -11.89
CA MET A 367 9.55 -13.45 -10.43
C MET A 367 10.17 -12.11 -9.99
N PHE A 368 11.19 -11.61 -10.70
CA PHE A 368 11.76 -10.29 -10.43
C PHE A 368 10.97 -9.15 -11.08
N VAL A 369 10.46 -9.38 -12.29
CA VAL A 369 9.57 -8.44 -12.97
C VAL A 369 8.29 -8.19 -12.16
N GLY A 370 7.80 -9.19 -11.42
CA GLY A 370 6.66 -9.07 -10.51
C GLY A 370 6.84 -8.03 -9.39
N PHE A 371 8.08 -7.69 -9.01
CA PHE A 371 8.32 -6.57 -8.09
C PHE A 371 8.04 -5.20 -8.73
N THR A 372 8.12 -5.11 -10.05
CA THR A 372 7.95 -3.87 -10.81
C THR A 372 6.48 -3.64 -11.19
N ASP A 373 5.82 -4.71 -11.61
CA ASP A 373 4.39 -4.73 -11.90
C ASP A 373 3.88 -6.15 -11.65
N MET A 374 2.85 -6.28 -10.83
CA MET A 374 2.21 -7.54 -10.51
C MET A 374 1.40 -8.13 -11.69
N PHE A 375 1.09 -7.33 -12.71
CA PHE A 375 0.35 -7.79 -13.89
C PHE A 375 1.27 -8.26 -15.03
N LEU A 376 2.49 -7.73 -15.14
CA LEU A 376 3.38 -8.05 -16.25
C LEU A 376 3.83 -9.53 -16.29
N PRO A 377 4.16 -10.17 -15.15
CA PRO A 377 4.41 -11.62 -15.12
C PRO A 377 3.23 -12.43 -15.61
N ALA A 378 1.99 -11.97 -15.38
CA ALA A 378 0.81 -12.66 -15.83
C ALA A 378 0.66 -12.62 -17.36
N LEU A 379 0.97 -11.47 -17.96
CA LEU A 379 0.93 -11.30 -19.41
C LEU A 379 2.01 -12.10 -20.13
N VAL A 380 3.24 -12.12 -19.59
CA VAL A 380 4.38 -12.79 -20.21
C VAL A 380 4.42 -14.29 -19.85
N GLY A 381 4.08 -14.61 -18.60
CA GLY A 381 4.09 -15.96 -18.03
C GLY A 381 2.98 -16.87 -18.54
N GLY A 382 1.98 -16.34 -19.24
CA GLY A 382 1.01 -17.16 -19.99
C GLY A 382 1.66 -18.03 -21.07
N SER A 383 2.90 -17.75 -21.46
CA SER A 383 3.68 -18.59 -22.38
C SER A 383 4.30 -19.83 -21.73
N ILE A 384 4.31 -19.93 -20.40
CA ILE A 384 4.84 -21.09 -19.66
C ILE A 384 3.81 -22.23 -19.75
N GLU A 385 4.19 -23.36 -20.33
CA GLU A 385 3.29 -24.50 -20.53
C GLU A 385 2.93 -25.17 -19.20
N SER A 386 3.92 -25.30 -18.30
CA SER A 386 3.73 -25.94 -17.00
C SER A 386 2.76 -25.17 -16.09
N GLU A 387 1.63 -25.78 -15.77
CA GLU A 387 0.65 -25.26 -14.80
C GLU A 387 1.26 -25.06 -13.41
N LEU A 388 2.14 -25.98 -12.98
CA LEU A 388 2.81 -25.88 -11.68
C LEU A 388 3.75 -24.66 -11.64
N THR A 389 4.50 -24.43 -12.71
CA THR A 389 5.38 -23.26 -12.79
C THR A 389 4.57 -21.96 -12.82
N ARG A 390 3.48 -21.90 -13.61
CA ARG A 390 2.54 -20.76 -13.60
C ARG A 390 1.85 -20.53 -12.25
N PHE A 391 1.65 -21.58 -11.46
CA PHE A 391 1.07 -21.46 -10.11
C PHE A 391 2.06 -20.83 -9.12
N VAL A 392 3.36 -21.11 -9.27
CA VAL A 392 4.40 -20.68 -8.33
C VAL A 392 4.93 -19.29 -8.65
N VAL A 393 5.09 -18.97 -9.93
CA VAL A 393 5.50 -17.65 -10.44
C VAL A 393 4.34 -16.68 -10.32
#